data_AF-A3DLC3-F1
#
_entry.id   AF-A3DLC3-F1
#
_cell.length_a   1.000
_cell.length_b   1.000
_cell.length_c   1.000
_cell.angle_alpha   90.00
_cell.angle_beta   90.00
_cell.angle_gamma   90.00
#
_symmetry.space_group_name_H-M   'P 1'
#
loop_
_entity.id
_entity.type
_entity.pdbx_description
1 polymer ?
#
loop_
_entity_poly.entity_id
_entity_poly.type
_entity_poly.pdbx_seq_one_letter_code
_entity_poly.pdbx_strand_id
1 'polypeptide(L)'
;MSESLTEINLDPISKLLAVIIAENGDYSHVDKLGYVVSPDLAVYYLREALRDYSSLMNKTKWTNPKAYSVAKEIKMKSVEYIIDKISRINDPREVRRIVATIAAKALAKANSLRIETQEKEEGGEK
;
A
#
# COMPACT_ATOMS: atom_id res chain seq x y z
N MET A 1 -0.97 18.75 -22.77
CA MET A 1 -2.24 18.16 -22.31
C MET A 1 -1.96 17.49 -20.98
N SER A 2 -2.51 17.99 -19.88
CA SER A 2 -2.37 17.36 -18.57
C SER A 2 -3.34 16.18 -18.52
N GLU A 3 -2.80 14.97 -18.56
CA GLU A 3 -3.55 13.75 -18.27
C GLU A 3 -4.17 13.91 -16.87
N SER A 4 -5.50 13.93 -16.78
CA SER A 4 -6.18 14.13 -15.50
C SER A 4 -5.90 12.95 -14.59
N LEU A 5 -5.19 13.18 -13.47
CA LEU A 5 -4.74 12.16 -12.54
C LEU A 5 -5.88 11.42 -11.80
N THR A 6 -7.14 11.81 -12.04
CA THR A 6 -8.35 11.06 -11.63
C THR A 6 -8.42 9.65 -12.20
N GLU A 7 -7.65 9.32 -13.25
CA GLU A 7 -7.65 7.98 -13.87
C GLU A 7 -6.57 7.03 -13.34
N ILE A 8 -5.64 7.49 -12.49
CA ILE A 8 -4.60 6.59 -11.97
C ILE A 8 -5.23 5.59 -11.00
N ASN A 9 -5.15 4.31 -11.35
CA ASN A 9 -5.52 3.24 -10.44
C ASN A 9 -4.49 3.12 -9.31
N LEU A 10 -4.80 3.68 -8.15
CA LEU A 10 -3.97 3.62 -6.93
C LEU A 10 -4.06 2.29 -6.17
N ASP A 11 -4.92 1.36 -6.60
CA ASP A 11 -5.14 0.08 -5.93
C ASP A 11 -3.86 -0.77 -5.73
N PRO A 12 -2.93 -0.87 -6.70
CA PRO A 12 -1.72 -1.69 -6.52
C PRO A 12 -0.86 -1.24 -5.33
N ILE A 13 -0.64 0.07 -5.19
CA ILE A 13 0.20 0.60 -4.11
C ILE A 13 -0.54 0.61 -2.77
N SER A 14 -1.86 0.84 -2.77
CA SER A 14 -2.69 0.68 -1.57
C SER A 14 -2.72 -0.76 -1.06
N LYS A 15 -2.83 -1.75 -1.96
CA LYS A 15 -2.75 -3.17 -1.61
C LYS A 15 -1.41 -3.53 -1.00
N LEU A 16 -0.31 -2.99 -1.56
CA LEU A 16 1.03 -3.23 -1.03
C LEU A 16 1.14 -2.80 0.42
N LEU A 17 0.72 -1.56 0.73
CA LEU A 17 0.73 -1.05 2.10
C LEU A 17 -0.22 -1.84 3.01
N ALA A 18 -1.39 -2.22 2.51
CA ALA A 18 -2.35 -3.01 3.26
C ALA A 18 -1.80 -4.38 3.67
N VAL A 19 -1.03 -5.02 2.77
CA VAL A 19 -0.36 -6.30 3.04
C VAL A 19 0.69 -6.15 4.15
N ILE A 20 1.52 -5.08 4.10
CA ILE A 20 2.51 -4.81 5.15
C ILE A 20 1.81 -4.65 6.51
N ILE A 21 0.74 -3.86 6.58
CA ILE A 21 -0.02 -3.64 7.82
C ILE A 21 -0.66 -4.95 8.29
N ALA A 22 -1.30 -5.70 7.40
CA ALA A 22 -2.04 -6.90 7.77
C ALA A 22 -1.14 -8.05 8.25
N GLU A 23 0.08 -8.15 7.71
CA GLU A 23 1.04 -9.19 8.09
C GLU A 23 1.93 -8.77 9.27
N ASN A 24 2.46 -7.54 9.28
CA ASN A 24 3.43 -7.10 10.29
C ASN A 24 2.81 -6.25 11.41
N GLY A 25 1.56 -5.78 11.27
CA GLY A 25 0.96 -4.80 12.18
C GLY A 25 1.59 -3.41 12.11
N ASP A 26 2.39 -3.13 11.08
CA ASP A 26 3.16 -1.90 10.94
C ASP A 26 2.43 -0.84 10.11
N TYR A 27 2.06 0.27 10.75
CA TYR A 27 1.37 1.42 10.17
C TYR A 27 2.31 2.53 9.71
N SER A 28 3.61 2.40 9.98
CA SER A 28 4.60 3.48 9.82
C SER A 28 4.63 4.07 8.41
N HIS A 29 4.49 3.24 7.36
CA HIS A 29 4.47 3.71 5.98
C HIS A 29 3.26 4.58 5.67
N VAL A 30 2.09 4.25 6.24
CA VAL A 30 0.88 5.07 6.07
C VAL A 30 1.00 6.37 6.85
N ASP A 31 1.51 6.32 8.08
CA ASP A 31 1.71 7.52 8.90
C ASP A 31 2.69 8.49 8.24
N LYS A 32 3.79 7.98 7.67
CA LYS A 32 4.76 8.74 6.88
C LYS A 32 4.12 9.49 5.71
N LEU A 33 3.14 8.88 5.02
CA LEU A 33 2.41 9.55 3.94
C LEU A 33 1.61 10.77 4.42
N GLY A 34 1.19 10.80 5.69
CA GLY A 34 0.52 11.96 6.30
C GLY A 34 1.42 13.19 6.44
N TYR A 35 2.75 13.01 6.45
CA TYR A 35 3.74 14.09 6.59
C TYR A 35 4.30 14.58 5.24
N VAL A 36 3.80 14.05 4.12
CA VAL A 36 4.30 14.41 2.79
C VAL A 36 4.02 15.88 2.48
N VAL A 37 5.07 16.62 2.11
CA VAL A 37 4.99 18.02 1.68
C VAL A 37 5.53 18.26 0.28
N SER A 38 6.12 17.26 -0.35
CA SER A 38 6.69 17.34 -1.69
C SER A 38 6.57 16.01 -2.46
N PRO A 39 6.61 16.05 -3.80
CA PRO A 39 6.66 14.83 -4.63
C PRO A 39 7.83 13.92 -4.27
N ASP A 40 9.02 14.50 -4.09
CA ASP A 40 10.23 13.74 -3.76
C ASP A 40 10.10 12.98 -2.44
N LEU A 41 9.51 13.61 -1.42
CA LEU A 41 9.29 12.97 -0.13
C LEU A 41 8.25 11.85 -0.23
N ALA A 42 7.20 12.04 -1.03
CA ALA A 42 6.24 10.97 -1.31
C ALA A 42 6.94 9.76 -1.96
N VAL A 43 7.74 10.01 -3.00
CA VAL A 43 8.49 8.95 -3.71
C VAL A 43 9.45 8.24 -2.77
N TYR A 44 10.15 8.99 -1.92
CA TYR A 44 11.05 8.42 -0.91
C TYR A 44 10.32 7.44 0.02
N TYR A 45 9.22 7.86 0.63
CA TYR A 45 8.45 7.00 1.54
C TYR A 45 7.83 5.79 0.84
N LEU A 46 7.32 5.95 -0.39
CA LEU A 46 6.78 4.83 -1.17
C LEU A 46 7.87 3.82 -1.56
N ARG A 47 9.10 4.27 -1.79
CA ARG A 47 10.26 3.39 -2.04
C ARG A 47 10.72 2.66 -0.78
N GLU A 48 10.64 3.30 0.40
CA GLU A 48 10.86 2.60 1.66
C GLU A 48 9.85 1.46 1.85
N ALA A 49 8.56 1.72 1.58
CA ALA A 49 7.52 0.69 1.65
C ALA A 49 7.76 -0.46 0.66
N LEU A 50 8.21 -0.16 -0.57
CA LEU A 50 8.59 -1.18 -1.56
C LEU A 50 9.72 -2.10 -1.07
N ARG A 51 10.72 -1.53 -0.40
CA ARG A 51 11.84 -2.30 0.17
C ARG A 51 11.33 -3.24 1.25
N ASP A 52 10.49 -2.75 2.15
CA ASP A 52 9.97 -3.54 3.26
C ASP A 52 9.00 -4.63 2.77
N TYR A 53 8.18 -4.32 1.75
CA TYR A 53 7.39 -5.32 1.04
C TYR A 53 8.27 -6.38 0.35
N SER A 54 9.38 -6.00 -0.27
CA SER A 54 10.30 -6.96 -0.89
C SER A 54 10.93 -7.89 0.15
N SER A 55 11.27 -7.36 1.33
CA SER A 55 11.71 -8.18 2.46
C SER A 55 10.61 -9.15 2.92
N LEU A 56 9.37 -8.66 3.01
CA LEU A 56 8.20 -9.47 3.37
C LEU A 56 7.96 -10.64 2.40
N MET A 57 8.08 -10.40 1.09
CA MET A 57 7.92 -11.44 0.06
C MET A 57 8.96 -12.56 0.13
N ASN A 58 10.13 -12.28 0.72
CA ASN A 58 11.20 -13.26 0.90
C ASN A 58 11.10 -14.02 2.24
N LYS A 59 10.11 -13.71 3.10
CA LYS A 59 9.89 -14.48 4.33
C LYS A 59 9.44 -15.90 4.01
N THR A 60 9.92 -16.86 4.79
CA THR A 60 9.55 -18.28 4.68
C THR A 60 8.18 -18.61 5.27
N LYS A 61 7.70 -17.78 6.22
CA LYS A 61 6.41 -17.97 6.90
C LYS A 61 5.61 -16.67 6.91
N TRP A 62 4.34 -16.79 6.58
CA TRP A 62 3.34 -15.74 6.67
C TRP A 62 2.32 -16.11 7.76
N THR A 63 1.93 -15.13 8.55
CA THR A 63 0.95 -15.27 9.64
C THR A 63 -0.46 -15.07 9.09
N ASN A 64 -0.62 -14.18 8.11
CA ASN A 64 -1.88 -13.87 7.48
C ASN A 64 -1.94 -14.48 6.04
N PRO A 65 -2.61 -15.62 5.85
CA PRO A 65 -2.68 -16.29 4.54
C PRO A 65 -3.43 -15.47 3.48
N LYS A 66 -4.35 -14.58 3.90
CA LYS A 66 -5.05 -13.67 2.99
C LYS A 66 -4.14 -12.54 2.52
N ALA A 67 -3.34 -11.98 3.42
CA ALA A 67 -2.31 -11.01 3.06
C ALA A 67 -1.33 -11.60 2.04
N TYR A 68 -0.89 -12.84 2.23
CA TYR A 68 -0.04 -13.54 1.26
C TYR A 68 -0.71 -13.71 -0.11
N SER A 69 -1.99 -14.10 -0.13
CA SER A 69 -2.76 -14.27 -1.38
C SER A 69 -2.85 -12.95 -2.14
N VAL A 70 -3.21 -11.86 -1.46
CA VAL A 70 -3.27 -10.53 -2.06
C VAL A 70 -1.88 -10.07 -2.51
N ALA A 71 -0.82 -10.35 -1.74
CA ALA A 71 0.54 -9.98 -2.09
C ALA A 71 0.95 -10.56 -3.46
N LYS A 72 0.62 -11.81 -3.76
CA LYS A 72 0.93 -12.44 -5.05
C LYS A 72 0.25 -11.80 -6.26
N GLU A 73 -0.89 -11.16 -6.05
CA GLU A 73 -1.66 -10.52 -7.12
C GLU A 73 -1.11 -9.13 -7.49
N ILE A 74 -0.25 -8.55 -6.64
CA ILE A 74 0.26 -7.20 -6.86
C ILE A 74 1.25 -7.19 -8.03
N LYS A 75 0.90 -6.46 -9.08
CA LYS A 75 1.77 -6.25 -10.24
C LYS A 75 2.75 -5.11 -9.94
N MET A 76 4.03 -5.43 -9.67
CA MET A 76 5.03 -4.40 -9.36
C MET A 76 5.19 -3.34 -10.45
N LYS A 77 5.08 -3.72 -11.73
CA LYS A 77 5.09 -2.75 -12.84
C LYS A 77 4.04 -1.64 -12.67
N SER A 78 2.87 -1.97 -12.13
CA SER A 78 1.82 -0.96 -11.85
C SER A 78 2.18 -0.09 -10.66
N VAL A 79 2.82 -0.65 -9.63
CA VAL A 79 3.29 0.12 -8.47
C VAL A 79 4.38 1.12 -8.89
N GLU A 80 5.38 0.67 -9.64
CA GLU A 80 6.46 1.50 -10.18
C GLU A 80 5.92 2.61 -11.08
N TYR A 81 4.95 2.30 -11.94
CA TYR A 81 4.28 3.29 -12.78
C TYR A 81 3.58 4.38 -11.96
N ILE A 82 2.88 4.02 -10.88
CA ILE A 82 2.23 4.99 -10.00
C ILE A 82 3.26 5.91 -9.34
N ILE A 83 4.38 5.35 -8.85
CA ILE A 83 5.45 6.13 -8.22
C ILE A 83 6.11 7.10 -9.24
N ASP A 84 6.36 6.64 -10.46
CA ASP A 84 6.87 7.49 -11.55
C ASP A 84 5.86 8.59 -11.95
N LYS A 85 4.56 8.32 -11.90
CA LYS A 85 3.56 9.37 -12.11
C LYS A 85 3.57 10.39 -10.99
N ILE A 86 3.67 9.96 -9.73
CA ILE A 86 3.74 10.85 -8.56
C ILE A 86 4.99 11.74 -8.63
N SER A 87 6.14 11.21 -9.05
CA SER A 87 7.39 12.00 -9.13
C SER A 87 7.33 13.15 -10.15
N ARG A 88 6.45 13.06 -11.15
CA ARG A 88 6.27 14.07 -12.20
C ARG A 88 5.25 15.15 -11.84
N ILE A 89 4.62 15.05 -10.67
CA ILE A 89 3.63 16.03 -10.20
C ILE A 89 4.36 17.25 -9.66
N ASN A 90 4.04 18.43 -10.20
CA ASN A 90 4.64 19.68 -9.74
C ASN A 90 3.84 20.36 -8.62
N ASP A 91 2.56 20.00 -8.43
CA ASP A 91 1.72 20.57 -7.37
C ASP A 91 1.77 19.72 -6.08
N PRO A 92 2.35 20.24 -4.99
CA PRO A 92 2.37 19.53 -3.71
C PRO A 92 0.99 19.27 -3.10
N ARG A 93 -0.04 20.07 -3.45
CA ARG A 93 -1.42 19.83 -2.98
C ARG A 93 -2.00 18.58 -3.62
N GLU A 94 -1.70 18.36 -4.89
CA GLU A 94 -2.14 17.17 -5.62
C GLU A 94 -1.45 15.92 -5.09
N VAL A 95 -0.12 15.96 -4.88
CA VAL A 95 0.61 14.86 -4.25
C VAL A 95 -0.01 14.49 -2.90
N ARG A 96 -0.27 15.48 -2.03
CA ARG A 96 -0.90 15.26 -0.72
C ARG A 96 -2.26 14.56 -0.83
N ARG A 97 -3.10 14.96 -1.79
CA ARG A 97 -4.40 14.31 -2.03
C ARG A 97 -4.24 12.86 -2.47
N ILE A 98 -3.28 12.58 -3.35
CA ILE A 98 -3.01 11.22 -3.86
C ILE A 98 -2.52 10.33 -2.72
N VAL A 99 -1.51 10.75 -1.96
CA VAL A 99 -0.96 9.93 -0.88
C VAL A 99 -1.95 9.72 0.26
N ALA A 100 -2.79 10.72 0.57
CA ALA A 100 -3.89 10.56 1.51
C ALA A 100 -4.92 9.52 1.02
N THR A 101 -5.21 9.51 -0.28
CA THR A 101 -6.10 8.50 -0.89
C THR A 101 -5.48 7.10 -0.83
N ILE A 102 -4.18 6.99 -1.12
CA ILE A 102 -3.43 5.73 -1.00
C ILE A 102 -3.51 5.18 0.42
N ALA A 103 -3.23 6.04 1.41
CA ALA A 103 -3.27 5.73 2.84
C ALA A 103 -4.67 5.25 3.28
N ALA A 104 -5.71 6.01 2.95
CA ALA A 104 -7.09 5.66 3.31
C ALA A 104 -7.51 4.28 2.74
N LYS A 105 -7.20 4.04 1.46
CA LYS A 105 -7.47 2.75 0.81
C LYS A 105 -6.67 1.60 1.44
N ALA A 106 -5.41 1.85 1.78
CA ALA A 106 -4.56 0.86 2.43
C ALA A 106 -5.10 0.46 3.81
N LEU A 107 -5.50 1.43 4.64
CA LEU A 107 -6.08 1.19 5.96
C LEU A 107 -7.39 0.39 5.87
N ALA A 108 -8.30 0.80 4.98
CA ALA A 108 -9.56 0.08 4.77
C ALA A 108 -9.31 -1.38 4.35
N LYS A 109 -8.40 -1.59 3.40
CA LYS A 109 -8.06 -2.93 2.91
C LYS A 109 -7.35 -3.77 3.97
N ALA A 110 -6.44 -3.19 4.74
CA ALA A 110 -5.74 -3.87 5.83
C ALA A 110 -6.72 -4.38 6.89
N ASN A 111 -7.72 -3.56 7.24
CA ASN A 111 -8.76 -3.95 8.17
C ASN A 111 -9.57 -5.14 7.64
N SER A 112 -9.99 -5.10 6.37
CA SER A 112 -10.66 -6.23 5.72
C SER A 112 -9.82 -7.50 5.80
N LEU A 113 -8.52 -7.44 5.45
CA LEU A 113 -7.62 -8.60 5.49
C LEU A 113 -7.44 -9.21 6.89
N ARG A 114 -7.58 -8.41 7.94
CA ARG A 114 -7.43 -8.86 9.33
C ARG A 114 -8.71 -9.53 9.85
N ILE A 115 -9.87 -8.87 9.69
CA ILE A 115 -11.18 -9.41 10.11
C ILE A 115 -11.43 -10.77 9.46
N GLU A 116 -11.22 -10.81 8.15
CA GLU A 116 -11.42 -11.99 7.31
C GLU A 116 -10.49 -13.18 7.65
N THR A 117 -9.40 -12.93 8.36
CA THR A 117 -8.49 -13.98 8.85
C THR A 117 -8.98 -14.52 10.19
N GLN A 118 -9.50 -13.65 11.06
CA GLN A 118 -10.07 -14.03 12.36
C GLN A 118 -11.33 -14.90 12.21
N GLU A 119 -12.21 -14.60 11.24
CA GLU A 119 -13.41 -15.42 10.96
C GLU A 119 -13.09 -16.88 10.57
N LYS A 120 -11.90 -17.14 10.00
CA LYS A 120 -11.47 -18.50 9.64
C LYS A 120 -10.85 -19.26 10.81
N GLU A 121 -10.27 -18.55 11.78
CA GLU A 121 -9.72 -19.16 12.99
C GLU A 121 -10.84 -19.57 13.95
N GLU A 122 -11.91 -18.78 14.06
CA GLU A 122 -13.08 -19.07 14.92
C GLU A 122 -14.05 -20.10 14.31
N GLY A 123 -14.08 -20.25 12.98
CA GLY A 123 -14.94 -21.22 12.27
C GLY A 123 -14.37 -22.65 12.19
N GLY A 124 -13.14 -22.87 12.66
CA GLY A 124 -12.43 -24.16 12.60
C GLY A 124 -12.56 -25.05 13.85
N GLU A 125 -13.17 -24.56 14.92
CA GLU A 125 -13.52 -25.36 16.10
C GLU A 125 -14.97 -25.88 15.99
N LYS A 126 -15.20 -26.92 15.18
CA LYS A 126 -16.37 -27.80 15.30
C LYS A 126 -16.01 -29.24 14.99
#